data_AF-A0A920T318-F1
#
_entry.id   AF-A0A920T318-F1
#
_cell.length_a   1.000
_cell.length_b   1.000
_cell.length_c   1.000
_cell.angle_alpha   90.00
_cell.angle_beta   90.00
_cell.angle_gamma   90.00
#
_symmetry.space_group_name_H-M   'P 1'
#
loop_
_entity.id
_entity.type
_entity.pdbx_description
1 polymer ?
#
loop_
_entity_poly.entity_id
_entity_poly.type
_entity_poly.pdbx_seq_one_letter_code
_entity_poly.pdbx_strand_id
1 'polypeptide(L)'
;MTRYIFKTVNDVDLPDPFPRLTYQEAMEIYGSDKPDLRYEMQLLDLKKYTDISDFNAFRSVERVKGIVVKGGAKYSRKIIDELTEFVKKYKAKGLAWMKVQQDGFEGGISKFFSADLQDSLQNELGLKENDILFMIGDDSSIVLNALGQLRSKIAKMEDLANKDEFKPVWVTEFPMFDHDDEMGRFVAMHHPFTAPREEDVELLDSRSIQGFEPRI
;
A
#
# COMPACT_ATOMS: atom_id res chain seq x y z
N MET A 1 -19.72 -6.07 -21.92
CA MET A 1 -20.24 -4.68 -21.96
C MET A 1 -19.12 -3.65 -21.93
N THR A 2 -18.31 -3.55 -20.87
CA THR A 2 -17.27 -2.50 -20.74
C THR A 2 -16.33 -2.41 -21.94
N ARG A 3 -15.77 -3.53 -22.42
CA ARG A 3 -14.91 -3.53 -23.62
C ARG A 3 -15.58 -2.94 -24.85
N TYR A 4 -16.83 -3.34 -25.10
CA TYR A 4 -17.60 -2.85 -26.23
C TYR A 4 -17.79 -1.33 -26.16
N ILE A 5 -18.10 -0.79 -24.97
CA ILE A 5 -18.23 0.66 -24.77
C ILE A 5 -16.91 1.38 -25.07
N PHE A 6 -15.79 0.90 -24.52
CA PHE A 6 -14.47 1.49 -24.74
C PHE A 6 -14.06 1.45 -26.21
N LYS A 7 -14.29 0.33 -26.89
CA LYS A 7 -14.01 0.19 -28.31
C LYS A 7 -14.89 1.10 -29.16
N THR A 8 -16.16 1.23 -28.82
CA THR A 8 -17.11 2.04 -29.61
C THR A 8 -16.92 3.54 -29.42
N VAL A 9 -16.63 3.98 -28.20
CA VAL A 9 -16.58 5.42 -27.85
C VAL A 9 -15.19 6.01 -28.04
N ASN A 10 -14.14 5.24 -27.75
CA ASN A 10 -12.77 5.77 -27.67
C ASN A 10 -11.75 4.96 -28.50
N ASP A 11 -12.21 4.00 -29.30
CA ASP A 11 -11.38 3.07 -30.09
C ASP A 11 -10.27 2.36 -29.28
N VAL A 12 -10.52 2.12 -27.99
CA VAL A 12 -9.57 1.44 -27.11
C VAL A 12 -9.93 -0.03 -26.99
N ASP A 13 -8.98 -0.90 -27.38
CA ASP A 13 -9.04 -2.32 -27.11
C ASP A 13 -8.55 -2.63 -25.69
N LEU A 14 -9.47 -3.06 -24.83
CA LEU A 14 -9.16 -3.47 -23.46
C LEU A 14 -8.85 -4.98 -23.39
N PRO A 15 -8.01 -5.42 -22.43
CA PRO A 15 -7.58 -6.82 -22.33
C PRO A 15 -8.74 -7.81 -22.17
N ASP A 16 -8.64 -9.00 -22.77
CA ASP A 16 -9.60 -10.09 -22.60
C ASP A 16 -8.88 -11.41 -22.24
N PRO A 17 -9.09 -11.97 -21.03
CA PRO A 17 -9.93 -11.46 -19.92
C PRO A 17 -9.34 -10.21 -19.24
N PHE A 18 -10.14 -9.52 -18.42
CA PHE A 18 -9.60 -8.49 -17.53
C PHE A 18 -8.74 -9.16 -16.45
N PRO A 19 -7.60 -8.57 -16.08
CA PRO A 19 -6.86 -8.96 -14.90
C PRO A 19 -7.76 -9.04 -13.67
N ARG A 20 -7.44 -9.95 -12.76
CA ARG A 20 -8.15 -10.14 -11.50
C ARG A 20 -7.14 -10.07 -10.35
N LEU A 21 -7.55 -9.45 -9.25
CA LEU A 21 -6.84 -9.42 -7.97
C LEU A 21 -7.83 -9.81 -6.88
N THR A 22 -7.38 -10.52 -5.87
CA THR A 22 -8.14 -10.64 -4.62
C THR A 22 -8.10 -9.32 -3.86
N TYR A 23 -9.06 -9.09 -2.96
CA TYR A 23 -9.04 -7.92 -2.07
C TYR A 23 -7.75 -7.88 -1.26
N GLN A 24 -7.32 -9.03 -0.75
CA GLN A 24 -6.07 -9.16 -0.01
C GLN A 24 -4.88 -8.74 -0.88
N GLU A 25 -4.77 -9.24 -2.12
CA GLU A 25 -3.69 -8.83 -3.04
C GLU A 25 -3.74 -7.33 -3.35
N ALA A 26 -4.92 -6.78 -3.62
CA ALA A 26 -5.09 -5.37 -3.94
C ALA A 26 -4.65 -4.47 -2.76
N MET A 27 -5.06 -4.82 -1.55
CA MET A 27 -4.65 -4.12 -0.33
C MET A 27 -3.16 -4.32 -0.03
N GLU A 28 -2.64 -5.53 -0.15
CA GLU A 28 -1.27 -5.87 0.21
C GLU A 28 -0.24 -5.22 -0.73
N ILE A 29 -0.55 -5.18 -2.03
CA ILE A 29 0.34 -4.66 -3.08
C ILE A 29 0.14 -3.15 -3.28
N TYR A 30 -1.07 -2.62 -3.15
CA TYR A 30 -1.38 -1.23 -3.53
C TYR A 30 -1.98 -0.38 -2.41
N GLY A 31 -2.35 -0.99 -1.28
CA GLY A 31 -3.01 -0.28 -0.17
C GLY A 31 -4.40 0.22 -0.53
N SER A 32 -5.05 -0.39 -1.54
CA SER A 32 -6.37 0.03 -2.01
C SER A 32 -7.12 -1.11 -2.69
N ASP A 33 -8.41 -1.20 -2.39
CA ASP A 33 -9.42 -2.06 -3.01
C ASP A 33 -9.84 -1.62 -4.43
N LYS A 34 -9.34 -0.48 -4.89
CA LYS A 34 -9.54 0.09 -6.23
C LYS A 34 -8.21 0.61 -6.79
N PRO A 35 -7.21 -0.26 -6.94
CA PRO A 35 -5.85 0.16 -7.23
C PRO A 35 -5.76 0.77 -8.64
N ASP A 36 -5.09 1.91 -8.74
CA ASP A 36 -4.69 2.46 -10.03
C ASP A 36 -3.41 1.74 -10.50
N LEU A 37 -3.53 0.93 -11.55
CA LEU A 37 -2.46 0.08 -12.09
C LEU A 37 -1.64 0.76 -13.20
N ARG A 38 -1.89 2.05 -13.50
CA ARG A 38 -1.20 2.78 -14.58
C ARG A 38 0.22 3.19 -14.24
N TYR A 39 0.58 3.13 -12.97
CA TYR A 39 1.92 3.45 -12.50
C TYR A 39 2.41 2.38 -11.52
N GLU A 40 3.68 2.02 -11.70
CA GLU A 40 4.44 1.27 -10.70
C GLU A 40 4.55 2.10 -9.41
N MET A 41 4.64 1.42 -8.25
CA MET A 41 4.89 1.92 -6.89
C MET A 41 4.12 1.01 -5.93
N GLN A 42 4.49 -0.26 -5.91
CA GLN A 42 3.90 -1.25 -5.03
C GLN A 42 4.38 -1.03 -3.60
N LEU A 43 3.58 -1.47 -2.64
CA LEU A 43 3.94 -1.48 -1.23
C LEU A 43 4.92 -2.62 -0.98
N LEU A 44 6.07 -2.27 -0.41
CA LEU A 44 7.16 -3.20 -0.12
C LEU A 44 7.16 -3.54 1.36
N ASP A 45 7.31 -4.82 1.70
CA ASP A 45 7.53 -5.23 3.08
C ASP A 45 8.97 -4.91 3.50
N LEU A 46 9.09 -4.17 4.60
CA LEU A 46 10.36 -3.70 5.12
C LEU A 46 10.61 -4.18 6.55
N LYS A 47 9.70 -4.95 7.14
CA LYS A 47 9.76 -5.38 8.54
C LYS A 47 11.07 -6.08 8.85
N LYS A 48 11.51 -6.96 7.94
CA LYS A 48 12.79 -7.69 8.04
C LYS A 48 14.01 -6.77 8.19
N TYR A 49 14.04 -5.62 7.52
CA TYR A 49 15.15 -4.68 7.62
C TYR A 49 15.03 -3.84 8.89
N THR A 50 13.81 -3.40 9.20
CA THR A 50 13.58 -2.53 10.36
C THR A 50 13.78 -3.25 11.69
N ASP A 51 13.55 -4.56 11.75
CA ASP A 51 13.79 -5.36 12.96
C ASP A 51 15.30 -5.51 13.26
N ILE A 52 16.13 -5.55 12.21
CA ILE A 52 17.59 -5.60 12.33
C ILE A 52 18.18 -4.21 12.62
N SER A 53 17.52 -3.15 12.15
CA SER A 53 17.96 -1.77 12.36
C SER A 53 17.97 -1.37 13.85
N ASP A 54 18.73 -0.32 14.17
CA ASP A 54 18.75 0.30 15.51
C ASP A 54 17.57 1.26 15.74
N PHE A 55 16.61 1.31 14.81
CA PHE A 55 15.46 2.20 14.91
C PHE A 55 14.33 1.56 15.72
N ASN A 56 14.36 1.77 17.03
CA ASN A 56 13.44 1.15 17.98
C ASN A 56 11.95 1.39 17.70
N ALA A 57 11.57 2.52 17.07
CA ALA A 57 10.17 2.83 16.81
C ALA A 57 9.46 1.84 15.87
N PHE A 58 10.22 1.10 15.04
CA PHE A 58 9.67 0.06 14.16
C PHE A 58 9.76 -1.37 14.73
N ARG A 59 10.48 -1.58 15.83
CA ARG A 59 10.58 -2.92 16.44
C ARG A 59 9.26 -3.36 17.08
N SER A 60 8.54 -2.43 17.68
CA SER A 60 7.30 -2.71 18.44
C SER A 60 6.02 -2.70 17.61
N VAL A 61 6.09 -2.35 16.32
CA VAL A 61 4.90 -2.29 15.45
C VAL A 61 4.71 -3.62 14.74
N GLU A 62 3.45 -3.95 14.48
CA GLU A 62 3.04 -5.19 13.81
C GLU A 62 3.61 -5.26 12.39
N ARG A 63 3.40 -4.20 11.60
CA ARG A 63 3.73 -4.19 10.18
C ARG A 63 4.53 -2.95 9.81
N VAL A 64 5.53 -3.13 8.95
CA VAL A 64 6.29 -2.01 8.36
C VAL A 64 6.35 -2.19 6.86
N LYS A 65 5.78 -1.23 6.14
CA LYS A 65 5.83 -1.20 4.69
C LYS A 65 6.30 0.15 4.18
N GLY A 66 6.71 0.17 2.92
CA GLY A 66 7.13 1.39 2.27
C GLY A 66 6.84 1.43 0.78
N ILE A 67 7.09 2.60 0.21
CA ILE A 67 7.00 2.84 -1.23
C ILE A 67 8.27 3.52 -1.71
N VAL A 68 8.73 3.14 -2.89
CA VAL A 68 9.88 3.75 -3.56
C VAL A 68 9.37 4.73 -4.60
N VAL A 69 9.80 5.97 -4.50
CA VAL A 69 9.50 7.01 -5.48
C VAL A 69 10.75 7.26 -6.29
N LYS A 70 10.71 6.81 -7.55
CA LYS A 70 11.83 6.94 -8.48
C LYS A 70 12.14 8.42 -8.74
N GLY A 71 13.41 8.81 -8.60
CA GLY A 71 13.82 10.22 -8.75
C GLY A 71 13.27 11.17 -7.68
N GLY A 72 12.69 10.66 -6.59
CA GLY A 72 12.07 11.47 -5.54
C GLY A 72 13.06 12.09 -4.54
N ALA A 73 14.37 11.83 -4.65
CA ALA A 73 15.37 12.52 -3.83
C ALA A 73 15.37 14.04 -4.02
N LYS A 74 14.78 14.54 -5.13
CA LYS A 74 14.53 15.96 -5.39
C LYS A 74 13.58 16.63 -4.39
N TYR A 75 12.80 15.86 -3.63
CA TYR A 75 11.84 16.43 -2.67
C TYR A 75 12.56 17.24 -1.59
N SER A 76 12.15 18.49 -1.44
CA SER A 76 12.61 19.34 -0.35
C SER A 76 12.06 18.83 0.98
N ARG A 77 12.68 19.25 2.09
CA ARG A 77 12.19 18.92 3.43
C ARG A 77 10.73 19.35 3.62
N LYS A 78 10.37 20.53 3.10
CA LYS A 78 8.99 21.04 3.10
C LYS A 78 8.00 20.07 2.45
N ILE A 79 8.31 19.54 1.27
CA ILE A 79 7.45 18.57 0.58
C ILE A 79 7.31 17.30 1.42
N ILE A 80 8.41 16.80 1.99
CA ILE A 80 8.38 15.60 2.83
C ILE A 80 7.54 15.82 4.09
N ASP A 81 7.63 16.98 4.73
CA ASP A 81 6.82 17.33 5.88
C ASP A 81 5.32 17.44 5.49
N GLU A 82 4.99 18.00 4.32
CA GLU A 82 3.62 18.03 3.79
C GLU A 82 3.06 16.62 3.52
N LEU A 83 3.89 15.70 3.00
CA LEU A 83 3.52 14.29 2.83
C LEU A 83 3.34 13.59 4.18
N THR A 84 4.16 13.95 5.18
CA THR A 84 4.04 13.43 6.54
C THR A 84 2.73 13.86 7.18
N GLU A 85 2.35 15.13 7.07
CA GLU A 85 1.06 15.63 7.55
C GLU A 85 -0.12 15.05 6.77
N PHE A 86 0.08 14.72 5.49
CA PHE A 86 -0.95 14.03 4.70
C PHE A 86 -1.23 12.63 5.23
N VAL A 87 -0.21 11.80 5.51
CA VAL A 87 -0.44 10.43 5.98
C VAL A 87 -1.03 10.37 7.40
N LYS A 88 -0.75 11.37 8.25
CA LYS A 88 -1.35 11.49 9.59
C LYS A 88 -2.87 11.58 9.56
N LYS A 89 -3.46 12.11 8.47
CA LYS A 89 -4.92 12.13 8.28
C LYS A 89 -5.52 10.72 8.18
N TYR A 90 -4.69 9.74 7.84
CA TYR A 90 -5.04 8.32 7.76
C TYR A 90 -4.51 7.56 8.99
N LYS A 91 -4.47 8.22 10.16
CA LYS A 91 -4.11 7.68 11.47
C LYS A 91 -2.65 7.22 11.63
N ALA A 92 -1.81 7.31 10.59
CA ALA A 92 -0.38 6.98 10.69
C ALA A 92 0.35 7.92 11.67
N LYS A 93 1.18 7.36 12.56
CA LYS A 93 1.94 8.15 13.55
C LYS A 93 3.00 9.05 12.92
N GLY A 94 3.56 8.67 11.78
CA GLY A 94 4.57 9.44 11.06
C GLY A 94 4.97 8.81 9.73
N LEU A 95 5.85 9.49 9.01
CA LEU A 95 6.40 9.06 7.73
C LEU A 95 7.92 9.08 7.82
N ALA A 96 8.53 7.90 7.92
CA ALA A 96 9.97 7.80 7.86
C ALA A 96 10.44 7.79 6.41
N TRP A 97 11.66 8.27 6.15
CA TRP A 97 12.18 8.37 4.81
C TRP A 97 13.71 8.28 4.77
N MET A 98 14.22 7.82 3.63
CA MET A 98 15.63 7.82 3.27
C MET A 98 15.78 8.05 1.76
N LYS A 99 16.70 8.91 1.38
CA LYS A 99 17.06 9.22 -0.02
C LYS A 99 18.28 8.41 -0.40
N VAL A 100 18.28 7.88 -1.61
CA VAL A 100 19.45 7.19 -2.18
C VAL A 100 20.33 8.24 -2.85
N GLN A 101 21.57 8.34 -2.38
CA GLN A 101 22.62 9.14 -2.99
C GLN A 101 23.72 8.24 -3.55
N GLN A 102 24.67 8.86 -4.25
CA GLN A 102 25.80 8.17 -4.85
C GLN A 102 26.65 7.40 -3.82
N ASP A 103 26.77 7.94 -2.60
CA ASP A 103 27.60 7.40 -1.51
C ASP A 103 26.78 6.71 -0.40
N GLY A 104 25.52 6.33 -0.67
CA GLY A 104 24.65 5.62 0.27
C GLY A 104 23.36 6.37 0.61
N PHE A 105 22.76 6.10 1.76
CA PHE A 105 21.46 6.69 2.12
C PHE A 105 21.60 7.95 2.99
N GLU A 106 20.98 9.04 2.54
CA GLU A 106 20.81 10.26 3.34
C GLU A 106 19.36 10.37 3.82
N GLY A 107 19.13 10.65 5.09
CA GLY A 107 17.80 11.05 5.53
C GLY A 107 17.46 10.71 6.97
N GLY A 108 16.19 10.95 7.31
CA GLY A 108 15.71 11.00 8.69
C GLY A 108 16.06 9.79 9.53
N ILE A 109 15.98 8.58 8.95
CA ILE A 109 16.28 7.34 9.67
C ILE A 109 17.51 6.58 9.15
N SER A 110 18.19 7.04 8.09
CA SER A 110 19.28 6.25 7.48
C SER A 110 20.42 5.94 8.45
N LYS A 111 20.71 6.86 9.39
CA LYS A 111 21.71 6.68 10.45
C LYS A 111 21.48 5.48 11.39
N PHE A 112 20.27 4.93 11.42
CA PHE A 112 19.94 3.75 12.24
C PHE A 112 20.09 2.42 11.46
N PHE A 113 20.43 2.50 10.18
CA PHE A 113 20.69 1.37 9.32
C PHE A 113 22.20 1.30 9.09
N SER A 114 22.83 0.19 9.45
CA SER A 114 24.25 -0.04 9.18
C SER A 114 24.53 -0.04 7.67
N ALA A 115 25.79 0.15 7.27
CA ALA A 115 26.18 0.12 5.85
C ALA A 115 25.76 -1.21 5.18
N ASP A 116 26.03 -2.35 5.81
CA ASP A 116 25.63 -3.66 5.28
C ASP A 116 24.11 -3.79 5.09
N LEU A 117 23.32 -3.22 6.02
CA LEU A 117 21.87 -3.26 5.95
C LEU A 117 21.35 -2.32 4.85
N GLN A 118 21.96 -1.15 4.69
CA GLN A 118 21.68 -0.23 3.59
C GLN A 118 21.98 -0.88 2.24
N ASP A 119 23.10 -1.56 2.10
CA ASP A 119 23.49 -2.26 0.87
C ASP A 119 22.53 -3.42 0.55
N SER A 120 22.16 -4.23 1.54
CA SER A 120 21.15 -5.29 1.36
C SER A 120 19.80 -4.71 0.93
N LEU A 121 19.33 -3.67 1.61
CA LEU A 121 18.09 -2.97 1.28
C LEU A 121 18.11 -2.42 -0.15
N GLN A 122 19.20 -1.76 -0.54
CA GLN A 122 19.36 -1.18 -1.88
C GLN A 122 19.35 -2.24 -2.97
N ASN A 123 20.10 -3.33 -2.78
CA ASN A 123 20.22 -4.40 -3.76
C ASN A 123 18.91 -5.20 -3.92
N GLU A 124 18.27 -5.58 -2.82
CA GLU A 124 17.06 -6.41 -2.86
C GLU A 124 15.83 -5.63 -3.36
N LEU A 125 15.73 -4.34 -3.04
CA LEU A 125 14.63 -3.50 -3.53
C LEU A 125 14.95 -2.82 -4.87
N GLY A 126 16.16 -3.02 -5.41
CA GLY A 126 16.61 -2.44 -6.68
C GLY A 126 16.60 -0.92 -6.69
N LEU A 127 16.93 -0.28 -5.56
CA LEU A 127 16.90 1.17 -5.43
C LEU A 127 18.04 1.81 -6.22
N LYS A 128 17.74 2.90 -6.92
CA LYS A 128 18.71 3.63 -7.74
C LYS A 128 19.02 4.97 -7.12
N GLU A 129 20.17 5.51 -7.50
CA GLU A 129 20.55 6.87 -7.15
C GLU A 129 19.42 7.85 -7.51
N ASN A 130 19.16 8.81 -6.62
CA ASN A 130 18.08 9.79 -6.68
C ASN A 130 16.68 9.25 -6.34
N ASP A 131 16.53 7.99 -5.94
CA ASP A 131 15.26 7.50 -5.41
C ASP A 131 15.04 7.95 -3.95
N ILE A 132 13.80 7.93 -3.50
CA ILE A 132 13.44 8.08 -2.08
C ILE A 132 12.54 6.93 -1.65
N LEU A 133 12.88 6.34 -0.51
CA LEU A 133 12.08 5.32 0.16
C LEU A 133 11.29 5.99 1.28
N PHE A 134 9.97 5.86 1.25
CA PHE A 134 9.07 6.24 2.33
C PHE A 134 8.60 5.01 3.08
N MET A 135 8.46 5.10 4.40
CA MET A 135 8.12 3.98 5.27
C MET A 135 7.11 4.39 6.34
N ILE A 136 6.14 3.52 6.59
CA ILE A 136 5.19 3.62 7.69
C ILE A 136 5.22 2.29 8.44
N GLY A 137 5.31 2.39 9.76
CA GLY A 137 5.23 1.25 10.68
C GLY A 137 4.13 1.50 11.70
N ASP A 138 3.10 0.67 11.68
CA ASP A 138 1.90 0.75 12.53
C ASP A 138 1.11 -0.56 12.43
N ASP A 139 -0.14 -0.56 12.90
CA ASP A 139 -1.10 -1.65 12.67
C ASP A 139 -1.36 -1.85 11.16
N SER A 140 -1.65 -3.08 10.76
CA SER A 140 -1.75 -3.47 9.33
C SER A 140 -2.70 -2.58 8.51
N SER A 141 -3.90 -2.30 9.03
CA SER A 141 -4.92 -1.48 8.34
C SER A 141 -4.46 -0.04 8.13
N ILE A 142 -3.79 0.55 9.13
CA ILE A 142 -3.24 1.92 9.07
C ILE A 142 -2.13 1.98 8.03
N VAL A 143 -1.19 1.03 8.06
CA VAL A 143 -0.05 0.98 7.15
C VAL A 143 -0.52 0.90 5.70
N LEU A 144 -1.38 -0.06 5.39
CA LEU A 144 -1.86 -0.29 4.02
C LEU A 144 -2.66 0.91 3.50
N ASN A 145 -3.61 1.43 4.29
CA ASN A 145 -4.44 2.57 3.87
C ASN A 145 -3.59 3.83 3.70
N ALA A 146 -2.76 4.19 4.68
CA ALA A 146 -1.94 5.40 4.61
C ALA A 146 -0.95 5.37 3.43
N LEU A 147 -0.32 4.22 3.16
CA LEU A 147 0.59 4.08 2.01
C LEU A 147 -0.16 4.07 0.67
N GLY A 148 -1.33 3.45 0.58
CA GLY A 148 -2.15 3.48 -0.65
C GLY A 148 -2.60 4.90 -1.02
N GLN A 149 -2.95 5.70 -0.01
CA GLN A 149 -3.29 7.11 -0.19
C GLN A 149 -2.07 7.95 -0.54
N LEU A 150 -0.93 7.71 0.13
CA LEU A 150 0.33 8.39 -0.17
C LEU A 150 0.77 8.10 -1.61
N ARG A 151 0.76 6.83 -2.02
CA ARG A 151 1.01 6.38 -3.39
C ARG A 151 0.17 7.16 -4.39
N SER A 152 -1.14 7.24 -4.15
CA SER A 152 -2.07 7.97 -5.03
C SER A 152 -1.81 9.47 -5.07
N LYS A 153 -1.42 10.08 -3.95
CA LYS A 153 -1.05 11.50 -3.89
C LYS A 153 0.23 11.78 -4.67
N ILE A 154 1.26 10.95 -4.50
CA ILE A 154 2.54 11.10 -5.18
C ILE A 154 2.37 10.89 -6.68
N ALA A 155 1.61 9.88 -7.10
CA ALA A 155 1.33 9.65 -8.51
C ALA A 155 0.65 10.85 -9.19
N LYS A 156 -0.25 11.55 -8.48
CA LYS A 156 -0.86 12.80 -8.98
C LYS A 156 0.14 13.97 -9.02
N MET A 157 1.00 14.08 -8.01
CA MET A 157 1.99 15.16 -7.91
C MET A 157 3.06 15.04 -9.01
N GLU A 158 3.42 13.81 -9.36
CA GLU A 158 4.45 13.47 -10.35
C GLU A 158 3.87 13.14 -11.74
N ASP A 159 2.54 13.28 -11.92
CA ASP A 159 1.80 12.96 -13.15
C ASP A 159 2.15 11.57 -13.73
N LEU A 160 2.28 10.56 -12.85
CA LEU A 160 2.72 9.21 -13.24
C LEU A 160 1.67 8.42 -14.02
N ALA A 161 0.40 8.79 -13.89
CA ALA A 161 -0.70 8.08 -14.53
C ALA A 161 -0.92 8.64 -15.94
N ASN A 162 -0.51 7.87 -16.96
CA ASN A 162 -0.82 8.20 -18.35
C ASN A 162 -2.36 8.27 -18.54
N LYS A 163 -2.84 9.41 -19.03
CA LYS A 163 -4.28 9.69 -19.19
C LYS A 163 -4.90 8.92 -20.35
N ASP A 164 -4.09 8.51 -21.31
CA ASP A 164 -4.53 7.74 -22.48
C ASP A 164 -4.42 6.22 -22.25
N GLU A 165 -3.86 5.80 -21.12
CA GLU A 165 -3.75 4.39 -20.75
C GLU A 165 -4.89 3.95 -19.82
N PHE A 166 -5.46 2.79 -20.12
CA PHE A 166 -6.54 2.19 -19.33
C PHE A 166 -6.13 0.81 -18.82
N LYS A 167 -6.12 0.64 -17.49
CA LYS A 167 -5.79 -0.62 -16.82
C LYS A 167 -6.98 -1.12 -15.99
N PRO A 168 -8.05 -1.66 -16.62
CA PRO A 168 -9.15 -2.24 -15.88
C PRO A 168 -8.69 -3.49 -15.12
N VAL A 169 -9.20 -3.67 -13.90
CA VAL A 169 -8.95 -4.84 -13.06
C VAL A 169 -10.23 -5.18 -12.29
N TRP A 170 -10.48 -6.47 -12.10
CA TRP A 170 -11.47 -6.93 -11.13
C TRP A 170 -10.80 -7.14 -9.79
N VAL A 171 -11.27 -6.46 -8.76
CA VAL A 171 -11.00 -6.85 -7.38
C VAL A 171 -12.14 -7.76 -6.94
N THR A 172 -11.80 -8.96 -6.52
CA THR A 172 -12.74 -9.99 -6.07
C THR A 172 -12.38 -10.40 -4.64
N GLU A 173 -13.12 -11.33 -4.04
CA GLU A 173 -12.69 -11.93 -2.76
C GLU A 173 -12.71 -10.96 -1.57
N PHE A 174 -13.64 -10.02 -1.57
CA PHE A 174 -13.79 -9.11 -0.44
C PHE A 174 -14.18 -9.87 0.83
N PRO A 175 -13.63 -9.48 1.99
CA PRO A 175 -14.10 -10.01 3.26
C PRO A 175 -15.56 -9.60 3.46
N MET A 176 -16.33 -10.47 4.11
CA MET A 176 -17.76 -10.22 4.34
C MET A 176 -17.99 -9.07 5.33
N PHE A 177 -17.13 -8.99 6.33
CA PHE A 177 -17.19 -8.01 7.41
C PHE A 177 -15.87 -7.26 7.55
N ASP A 178 -15.96 -6.02 8.01
CA ASP A 178 -14.84 -5.22 8.51
C ASP A 178 -15.03 -5.00 10.02
N HIS A 179 -13.93 -4.85 10.75
CA HIS A 179 -14.00 -4.54 12.18
C HIS A 179 -13.99 -3.03 12.37
N ASP A 180 -15.09 -2.48 12.90
CA ASP A 180 -15.16 -1.08 13.28
C ASP A 180 -14.59 -0.92 14.70
N ASP A 181 -13.32 -0.49 14.79
CA ASP A 181 -12.62 -0.28 16.06
C ASP A 181 -13.27 0.81 16.93
N GLU A 182 -13.98 1.77 16.33
CA GLU A 182 -14.64 2.86 17.07
C GLU A 182 -15.97 2.40 17.69
N MET A 183 -16.70 1.53 17.00
CA MET A 183 -17.95 0.94 17.50
C MET A 183 -17.76 -0.41 18.21
N GLY A 184 -16.56 -1.01 18.13
CA GLY A 184 -16.25 -2.32 18.70
C GLY A 184 -17.10 -3.45 18.11
N ARG A 185 -17.46 -3.38 16.83
CA ARG A 185 -18.33 -4.37 16.17
C ARG A 185 -17.97 -4.59 14.71
N PHE A 186 -18.36 -5.75 14.20
CA PHE A 186 -18.27 -6.03 12.77
C PHE A 186 -19.35 -5.30 11.99
N VAL A 187 -18.97 -4.70 10.87
CA VAL A 187 -19.85 -4.05 9.90
C VAL A 187 -19.70 -4.74 8.54
N ALA A 188 -20.78 -4.84 7.77
CA ALA A 188 -20.71 -5.46 6.45
C ALA A 188 -19.88 -4.57 5.50
N MET A 189 -18.95 -5.16 4.76
CA MET A 189 -18.11 -4.44 3.78
C MET A 189 -18.89 -3.93 2.57
N HIS A 190 -20.01 -4.59 2.26
CA HIS A 190 -20.90 -4.24 1.16
C HIS A 190 -22.32 -4.07 1.70
N HIS A 191 -23.29 -4.71 1.07
CA HIS A 191 -24.65 -4.77 1.57
C HIS A 191 -24.83 -6.03 2.44
N PRO A 192 -25.62 -6.01 3.53
CA PRO A 192 -25.91 -7.18 4.36
C PRO A 192 -26.55 -8.39 3.64
N PHE A 193 -26.95 -8.25 2.38
CA PHE A 193 -27.50 -9.33 1.55
C PHE A 193 -26.47 -9.91 0.56
N THR A 194 -25.21 -9.50 0.66
CA THR A 194 -24.12 -10.09 -0.14
C THR A 194 -23.90 -11.50 0.36
N ALA A 195 -24.06 -12.48 -0.52
CA ALA A 195 -23.89 -13.89 -0.15
C ALA A 195 -22.45 -14.13 0.33
N PRO A 196 -22.25 -14.88 1.43
CA PRO A 196 -20.93 -15.35 1.82
C PRO A 196 -20.37 -16.26 0.73
N ARG A 197 -19.04 -16.43 0.74
CA ARG A 197 -18.42 -17.51 -0.04
C ARG A 197 -18.87 -18.84 0.51
N GLU A 198 -19.06 -19.83 -0.35
CA GLU A 198 -19.46 -21.18 0.08
C GLU A 198 -18.51 -21.77 1.14
N GLU A 199 -17.21 -21.51 0.99
CA GLU A 199 -16.16 -21.92 1.93
C GLU A 199 -16.23 -21.23 3.31
N ASP A 200 -16.85 -20.05 3.39
CA ASP A 200 -16.96 -19.27 4.63
C ASP A 200 -18.32 -19.45 5.33
N VAL A 201 -19.25 -20.21 4.74
CA VAL A 201 -20.60 -20.42 5.30
C VAL A 201 -20.52 -21.06 6.69
N GLU A 202 -19.63 -22.04 6.88
CA GLU A 202 -19.46 -22.73 8.16
C GLU A 202 -18.89 -21.81 9.26
N LEU A 203 -18.16 -20.76 8.89
CA LEU A 203 -17.59 -19.79 9.83
C LEU A 203 -18.66 -18.87 10.43
N LEU A 204 -19.81 -18.70 9.75
CA LEU A 204 -20.91 -17.85 10.20
C LEU A 204 -21.66 -18.42 11.41
N ASP A 205 -21.72 -19.74 11.56
CA ASP A 205 -22.43 -20.42 12.66
C ASP A 205 -21.58 -20.56 13.93
N SER A 206 -20.27 -20.32 13.84
CA SER A 206 -19.38 -20.31 15.00
C SER A 206 -19.71 -19.10 15.89
N ARG A 207 -20.28 -19.37 17.08
CA ARG A 207 -20.76 -18.35 18.06
C ARG A 207 -19.68 -17.45 18.67
N SER A 208 -18.52 -17.35 18.04
CA SER A 208 -17.45 -16.41 18.34
C SER A 208 -17.14 -15.64 17.07
N ILE A 209 -17.82 -14.50 16.89
CA ILE A 209 -17.47 -13.51 15.86
C ILE A 209 -16.02 -13.00 16.03
N GLN A 210 -15.35 -13.35 17.15
CA GLN A 210 -13.91 -13.24 17.36
C GLN A 210 -13.05 -14.05 16.37
N GLY A 211 -13.62 -14.98 15.59
CA GLY A 211 -12.89 -15.78 14.60
C GLY A 211 -12.84 -15.17 13.19
N PHE A 212 -13.53 -14.06 12.95
CA PHE A 212 -13.38 -13.26 11.72
C PHE A 212 -12.17 -12.33 11.85
N GLU A 213 -11.00 -12.89 12.16
CA GLU A 213 -9.78 -12.17 11.83
C GLU A 213 -9.71 -12.13 10.29
N PRO A 214 -9.57 -10.94 9.66
CA PRO A 214 -9.17 -10.91 8.27
C PRO A 214 -7.92 -11.76 8.17
N ARG A 215 -7.85 -12.72 7.23
CA ARG A 215 -6.61 -13.48 7.04
C ARG A 215 -5.49 -12.46 6.75
N ILE A 216 -4.66 -12.17 7.76
CA ILE A 216 -3.61 -11.14 7.78
C ILE A 216 -2.42 -11.58 6.95
#